data_AF-A0A1Z1MQ10-F1
#
_entry.id   AF-A0A1Z1MQ10-F1
#
_cell.length_a   1.000
_cell.length_b   1.000
_cell.length_c   1.000
_cell.angle_alpha   90.00
_cell.angle_beta   90.00
_cell.angle_gamma   90.00
#
_symmetry.space_group_name_H-M   'P 1'
#
loop_
_entity.id
_entity.type
_entity.pdbx_description
1 polymer ?
#
loop_
_entity_poly.entity_id
_entity_poly.type
_entity_poly.pdbx_seq_one_letter_code
_entity_poly.pdbx_strand_id
1 'polypeptide(L)'
;MTLSNLILLTQLTNKYCNYNNDLNFNLNHYKETNRHAFDLNNNRSSSILISKHLSKSLTNIEHSSKFIKRNFWQKLINQYWQETIFISKSNSLFDSYLNKLKSSGLSIYQGNDYKNFLLKFGKDLLNGKIHVDLNSSDQAEESLLVNRNNLYLKYTWFKFFDWTIFKSIFNSQKIHNSIDYSNENINKNTLPLFMLINSNHQLILAESSDRSYNHGIISNYNLKFMQNLGQNNRMYTGLLFVNSKDALEYQEYIQSQFLQSTRINRLKLVASNINFYYRLLSKSSDNIEFRLIPDLKEISQLIYKHRKSRNISFDVDQNYSHNYFQGQPIYLIKPLIAKNRKSNHLEKVNYSYSLIENHNSIKYDAVFLNYETALRAWYKFRNQYQDYKLPFKPKIQVSNLEKFLYTRYYKNNKDKIIFLPSAQTYQFIKTNSLFDKHKPFGYKQNVKNKVLHFKTLFCRIFWSLTSRQPINW
;
A
#
# COMPACT_ATOMS: atom_id res chain seq x y z
N MET A 1 8.14 16.20 27.92
CA MET A 1 9.32 16.64 27.13
C MET A 1 9.46 15.98 25.76
N THR A 2 8.74 14.90 25.44
CA THR A 2 8.82 14.24 24.11
C THR A 2 7.97 14.94 23.02
N LEU A 3 6.90 15.64 23.42
CA LEU A 3 6.01 16.35 22.49
C LEU A 3 6.66 17.59 21.83
N SER A 4 7.51 18.31 22.57
CA SER A 4 8.17 19.53 22.06
C SER A 4 9.19 19.24 20.96
N ASN A 5 9.89 18.09 21.04
CA ASN A 5 10.84 17.66 20.02
C ASN A 5 10.15 17.20 18.74
N LEU A 6 8.95 16.62 18.84
CA LEU A 6 8.12 16.25 17.68
C LEU A 6 7.54 17.48 16.99
N ILE A 7 7.10 18.49 17.75
CA ILE A 7 6.63 19.76 17.18
C ILE A 7 7.76 20.45 16.42
N LEU A 8 8.97 20.49 17.00
CA LEU A 8 10.14 21.08 16.35
C LEU A 8 10.54 20.32 15.08
N LEU A 9 10.48 18.98 15.10
CA LEU A 9 10.72 18.15 13.91
C LEU A 9 9.66 18.42 12.82
N THR A 10 8.37 18.51 13.19
CA THR A 10 7.29 18.79 12.23
C THR A 10 7.37 20.20 11.63
N GLN A 11 7.82 21.19 12.42
CA GLN A 11 8.04 22.55 11.94
C GLN A 11 9.24 22.63 10.98
N LEU A 12 10.31 21.89 11.27
CA LEU A 12 11.47 21.78 10.39
C LEU A 12 11.12 21.06 9.08
N THR A 13 10.36 19.96 9.13
CA THR A 13 9.91 19.25 7.92
C THR A 13 8.95 20.08 7.09
N ASN A 14 8.03 20.84 7.71
CA ASN A 14 7.10 21.69 6.97
C ASN A 14 7.82 22.87 6.29
N LYS A 15 8.81 23.49 6.95
CA LYS A 15 9.65 24.52 6.32
C LYS A 15 10.47 23.95 5.16
N TYR A 16 11.02 22.75 5.31
CA TYR A 16 11.80 22.10 4.25
C TYR A 16 10.94 21.68 3.05
N CYS A 17 9.73 21.16 3.29
CA CYS A 17 8.80 20.79 2.22
C CYS A 17 8.29 22.02 1.44
N ASN A 18 8.03 23.14 2.12
CA ASN A 18 7.65 24.38 1.45
C ASN A 18 8.80 24.91 0.57
N TYR A 19 10.05 24.84 1.05
CA TYR A 19 11.23 25.26 0.29
C TYR A 19 11.49 24.38 -0.96
N ASN A 20 11.24 23.07 -0.86
CA ASN A 20 11.40 22.14 -2.00
C ASN A 20 10.30 22.27 -3.05
N ASN A 21 9.09 22.71 -2.68
CA ASN A 21 8.02 22.94 -3.66
C ASN A 21 8.29 24.19 -4.51
N ASP A 22 8.85 25.25 -3.92
CA ASP A 22 9.26 26.44 -4.65
C ASP A 22 10.45 26.18 -5.59
N LEU A 23 11.41 25.33 -5.18
CA LEU A 23 12.54 24.92 -6.03
C LEU A 23 12.14 24.00 -7.20
N ASN A 24 11.18 23.10 -6.99
CA ASN A 24 10.68 22.21 -8.06
C ASN A 24 9.88 22.96 -9.14
N PHE A 25 9.26 24.09 -8.79
CA PHE A 25 8.57 24.94 -9.77
C PHE A 25 9.56 25.66 -10.69
N ASN A 26 10.70 26.11 -10.17
CA ASN A 26 11.73 26.79 -10.96
C ASN A 26 12.59 25.85 -11.82
N LEU A 27 12.86 24.62 -11.34
CA LEU A 27 13.67 23.63 -12.08
C LEU A 27 12.97 23.03 -13.31
N ASN A 28 11.64 23.02 -13.34
CA ASN A 28 10.90 22.57 -14.52
C ASN A 28 10.86 23.62 -15.63
N HIS A 29 11.09 24.90 -15.32
CA HIS A 29 11.11 25.98 -16.30
C HIS A 29 12.45 26.06 -17.06
N TYR A 30 13.55 25.54 -16.48
CA TYR A 30 14.89 25.57 -17.07
C TYR A 30 15.26 24.32 -17.90
N LYS A 31 14.47 23.26 -17.85
CA LYS A 31 14.76 21.99 -18.56
C LYS A 31 14.39 21.98 -20.04
N GLU A 32 13.79 23.03 -20.57
CA GLU A 32 13.37 23.08 -21.98
C GLU A 32 14.35 23.78 -22.92
N THR A 33 15.41 24.46 -22.45
CA THR A 33 16.20 25.34 -23.33
C THR A 33 17.62 24.92 -23.70
N ASN A 34 18.26 23.93 -23.07
CA ASN A 34 19.65 23.60 -23.41
C ASN A 34 19.85 22.11 -23.74
N ARG A 35 19.68 21.77 -25.01
CA ARG A 35 20.20 20.54 -25.63
C ARG A 35 21.00 20.90 -26.88
N HIS A 36 22.21 21.43 -26.75
CA HIS A 36 23.22 21.31 -27.79
C HIS A 36 24.63 21.36 -27.20
N ALA A 37 25.42 20.34 -27.59
CA ALA A 37 26.87 20.24 -27.75
C ALA A 37 27.80 20.95 -26.75
N PHE A 38 28.77 20.21 -26.19
CA PHE A 38 30.19 20.34 -26.58
C PHE A 38 31.02 19.23 -25.95
N ASP A 39 31.69 18.48 -26.82
CA ASP A 39 32.95 17.79 -26.54
C ASP A 39 34.02 18.81 -26.11
N LEU A 40 34.95 18.41 -25.24
CA LEU A 40 36.40 18.60 -25.43
C LEU A 40 37.24 18.08 -24.24
N ASN A 41 38.10 17.12 -24.59
CA ASN A 41 39.53 17.00 -24.28
C ASN A 41 40.13 17.57 -22.98
N ASN A 42 40.81 16.65 -22.28
CA ASN A 42 42.17 16.74 -21.74
C ASN A 42 42.83 18.13 -21.77
N ASN A 43 43.21 18.62 -20.59
CA ASN A 43 44.57 19.13 -20.41
C ASN A 43 45.04 19.06 -18.95
N ARG A 44 46.31 18.69 -18.82
CA ARG A 44 47.09 18.56 -17.59
C ARG A 44 47.41 19.93 -16.99
N SER A 45 47.52 19.92 -15.66
CA SER A 45 48.39 20.73 -14.79
C SER A 45 48.37 22.25 -14.89
N SER A 46 48.06 22.91 -13.77
CA SER A 46 48.96 23.94 -13.26
C SER A 46 48.99 23.92 -11.73
N SER A 47 50.14 23.55 -11.20
CA SER A 47 50.58 23.89 -9.85
C SER A 47 50.72 25.40 -9.76
N ILE A 48 49.81 26.06 -9.06
CA ILE A 48 49.92 27.50 -8.80
C ILE A 48 50.39 27.69 -7.35
N LEU A 49 51.71 27.78 -7.21
CA LEU A 49 52.37 28.48 -6.11
C LEU A 49 52.16 29.98 -6.32
N ILE A 50 51.37 30.62 -5.46
CA ILE A 50 51.38 32.07 -5.31
C ILE A 50 51.63 32.37 -3.83
N SER A 51 52.88 32.72 -3.55
CA SER A 51 53.25 33.54 -2.40
C SER A 51 52.81 34.97 -2.70
N LYS A 52 52.01 35.56 -1.82
CA LYS A 52 51.92 37.02 -1.70
C LYS A 52 52.04 37.41 -0.24
N HIS A 53 53.14 38.12 0.01
CA HIS A 53 53.41 38.93 1.18
C HIS A 53 52.15 39.68 1.64
N LEU A 54 51.73 39.44 2.88
CA LEU A 54 50.99 40.44 3.66
C LEU A 54 51.59 40.45 5.07
N SER A 55 52.69 41.17 5.20
CA SER A 55 53.32 41.50 6.47
C SER A 55 52.71 42.79 7.03
N LYS A 56 52.42 42.78 8.34
CA LYS A 56 52.18 43.92 9.25
C LYS A 56 50.80 44.58 9.19
N SER A 57 49.87 44.08 10.01
CA SER A 57 48.97 44.89 10.88
C SER A 57 47.92 44.01 11.59
N LEU A 58 48.34 43.12 12.50
CA LEU A 58 47.39 42.36 13.34
C LEU A 58 47.94 42.10 14.76
N THR A 59 48.83 42.95 15.24
CA THR A 59 49.31 42.94 16.62
C THR A 59 48.61 44.08 17.35
N ASN A 60 47.43 43.79 17.91
CA ASN A 60 46.83 44.45 19.09
C ASN A 60 45.39 43.94 19.26
N ILE A 61 45.24 42.66 19.60
CA ILE A 61 44.02 42.14 20.22
C ILE A 61 44.50 41.42 21.49
N GLU A 62 44.64 42.19 22.58
CA GLU A 62 44.88 41.61 23.90
C GLU A 62 43.68 40.74 24.30
N HIS A 63 43.98 39.47 24.52
CA HIS A 63 43.01 38.40 24.64
C HIS A 63 42.43 38.29 26.06
N SER A 64 41.17 38.68 26.23
CA SER A 64 40.30 38.03 27.22
C SER A 64 39.62 36.80 26.58
N SER A 65 40.41 35.80 26.19
CA SER A 65 39.86 34.59 25.56
C SER A 65 39.22 33.66 26.61
N LYS A 66 38.03 34.01 27.09
CA LYS A 66 37.17 33.02 27.75
C LYS A 66 36.80 31.97 26.71
N PHE A 67 37.45 30.80 26.78
CA PHE A 67 37.06 29.66 25.96
C PHE A 67 35.59 29.33 26.22
N ILE A 68 34.82 29.20 25.14
CA ILE A 68 33.41 28.82 25.21
C ILE A 68 33.35 27.36 25.66
N LYS A 69 32.93 27.12 26.91
CA LYS A 69 32.65 25.77 27.41
C LYS A 69 31.36 25.26 26.78
N ARG A 70 31.39 24.02 26.28
CA ARG A 70 30.23 23.36 25.68
C ARG A 70 29.35 22.75 26.75
N ASN A 71 28.04 23.01 26.67
CA ASN A 71 27.07 22.37 27.54
C ASN A 71 26.90 20.89 27.17
N PHE A 72 26.44 20.08 28.13
CA PHE A 72 26.22 18.63 27.93
C PHE A 72 25.38 18.32 26.68
N TRP A 73 24.29 19.05 26.47
CA TRP A 73 23.43 18.89 25.29
C TRP A 73 24.14 19.21 23.98
N GLN A 74 25.00 20.23 23.95
CA GLN A 74 25.80 20.54 22.77
C GLN A 74 26.80 19.41 22.48
N LYS A 75 27.38 18.79 23.52
CA LYS A 75 28.24 17.60 23.34
C LYS A 75 27.46 16.43 22.75
N LEU A 76 26.27 16.14 23.27
CA LEU A 76 25.42 15.04 22.81
C LEU A 76 24.97 15.26 21.36
N ILE A 77 24.46 16.45 21.04
CA ILE A 77 24.06 16.81 19.66
C ILE A 77 25.26 16.71 18.71
N ASN A 78 26.44 17.23 19.11
CA ASN A 78 27.63 17.19 18.27
C ASN A 78 28.18 15.78 18.05
N GLN A 79 28.06 14.91 19.06
CA GLN A 79 28.54 13.55 18.98
C GLN A 79 27.64 12.68 18.10
N TYR A 80 26.32 12.80 18.24
CA TYR A 80 25.36 11.87 17.65
C TYR A 80 24.56 12.42 16.48
N TRP A 81 24.26 13.72 16.43
CA TRP A 81 23.28 14.29 15.49
C TRP A 81 23.92 15.15 14.40
N GLN A 82 24.68 16.18 14.78
CA GLN A 82 25.18 17.17 13.82
C GLN A 82 26.49 17.78 14.30
N GLU A 83 27.50 17.82 13.44
CA GLU A 83 28.76 18.50 13.72
C GLU A 83 29.04 19.58 12.67
N THR A 84 29.53 20.75 13.10
CA THR A 84 29.99 21.79 12.17
C THR A 84 31.50 21.65 11.98
N ILE A 85 31.91 21.43 10.74
CA ILE A 85 33.30 21.26 10.33
C ILE A 85 33.75 22.54 9.62
N PHE A 86 34.91 23.03 10.01
CA PHE A 86 35.56 24.15 9.36
C PHE A 86 36.81 23.62 8.65
N ILE A 87 36.89 23.83 7.35
CA ILE A 87 38.02 23.40 6.50
C ILE A 87 38.72 24.67 6.05
N SER A 88 39.94 24.91 6.53
CA SER A 88 40.73 26.10 6.22
C SER A 88 42.11 25.72 5.68
N LYS A 89 42.76 26.66 4.99
CA LYS A 89 44.19 26.53 4.67
C LYS A 89 45.00 26.60 5.97
N SER A 90 46.04 25.79 6.10
CA SER A 90 46.94 25.87 7.25
C SER A 90 47.65 27.23 7.30
N ASN A 91 47.75 27.78 8.50
CA ASN A 91 48.43 29.05 8.78
C ASN A 91 49.11 28.90 10.16
N SER A 92 50.31 29.46 10.32
CA SER A 92 51.07 29.37 11.58
C SER A 92 50.29 29.88 12.80
N LEU A 93 49.44 30.90 12.62
CA LEU A 93 48.53 31.39 13.67
C LEU A 93 47.43 30.38 14.03
N PHE A 94 46.95 29.62 13.04
CA PHE A 94 45.95 28.58 13.27
C PHE A 94 46.57 27.37 13.96
N ASP A 95 47.79 26.99 13.55
CA ASP A 95 48.52 25.89 14.16
C ASP A 95 48.90 26.20 15.62
N SER A 96 49.30 27.46 15.91
CA SER A 96 49.57 27.89 17.29
C SER A 96 48.30 27.87 18.16
N TYR A 97 47.16 28.30 17.60
CA TYR A 97 45.87 28.22 18.28
C TYR A 97 45.43 26.76 18.52
N LEU A 98 45.57 25.88 17.53
CA LEU A 98 45.27 24.46 17.67
C LEU A 98 46.16 23.78 18.71
N ASN A 99 47.46 24.11 18.72
CA ASN A 99 48.39 23.58 19.71
C ASN A 99 48.04 24.08 21.12
N LYS A 100 47.62 25.35 21.27
CA LYS A 100 47.12 25.89 22.53
C LYS A 100 45.83 25.20 23.01
N LEU A 101 44.91 24.86 22.11
CA LEU A 101 43.70 24.10 22.44
C LEU A 101 44.00 22.66 22.85
N LYS A 102 44.98 22.02 22.20
CA LYS A 102 45.45 20.67 22.55
C LYS A 102 46.14 20.67 23.91
N SER A 103 47.07 21.60 24.14
CA SER A 103 47.78 21.72 25.41
C SER A 103 46.86 22.11 26.58
N SER A 104 45.78 22.86 26.31
CA SER A 104 44.77 23.19 27.31
C SER A 104 43.71 22.11 27.54
N GLY A 105 43.80 20.95 26.85
CA GLY A 105 42.82 19.86 26.97
C GLY A 105 41.42 20.19 26.44
N LEU A 106 41.27 21.26 25.65
CA LEU A 106 39.99 21.73 25.10
C LEU A 106 39.75 21.24 23.67
N SER A 107 40.69 20.49 23.09
CA SER A 107 40.52 19.88 21.77
C SER A 107 39.43 18.81 21.79
N ILE A 108 38.50 18.91 20.84
CA ILE A 108 37.31 18.05 20.70
C ILE A 108 37.71 16.59 20.45
N TYR A 109 38.78 16.39 19.70
CA TYR A 109 39.31 15.11 19.29
C TYR A 109 40.76 14.99 19.78
N GLN A 110 41.05 13.96 20.55
CA GLN A 110 42.39 13.67 21.06
C GLN A 110 42.86 12.31 20.54
N GLY A 111 44.11 12.25 20.07
CA GLY A 111 44.75 11.00 19.61
C GLY A 111 43.89 10.20 18.64
N ASN A 112 43.47 9.01 19.06
CA ASN A 112 42.74 8.04 18.24
C ASN A 112 41.33 8.51 17.83
N ASP A 113 40.70 9.40 18.60
CA ASP A 113 39.37 9.93 18.28
C ASP A 113 39.38 10.81 17.03
N TYR A 114 40.49 11.52 16.80
CA TYR A 114 40.68 12.30 15.58
C TYR A 114 40.80 11.38 14.35
N LYS A 115 41.52 10.26 14.50
CA LYS A 115 41.63 9.23 13.45
C LYS A 115 40.27 8.60 13.15
N ASN A 116 39.49 8.28 14.18
CA ASN A 116 38.13 7.75 14.02
C ASN A 116 37.19 8.76 13.37
N PHE A 117 37.28 10.04 13.75
CA PHE A 117 36.57 11.13 13.10
C PHE A 117 36.91 11.20 11.61
N LEU A 118 38.19 11.25 11.24
CA LEU A 118 38.63 11.32 9.85
C LEU A 118 38.19 10.10 9.04
N LEU A 119 38.30 8.89 9.60
CA LEU A 119 37.85 7.67 8.94
C LEU A 119 36.34 7.68 8.69
N LYS A 120 35.54 8.09 9.69
CA LYS A 120 34.09 8.17 9.55
C LYS A 120 33.67 9.26 8.58
N PHE A 121 34.28 10.44 8.70
CA PHE A 121 34.04 11.57 7.82
C PHE A 121 34.41 11.23 6.36
N GLY A 122 35.57 10.61 6.13
CA GLY A 122 35.99 10.14 4.81
C GLY A 122 35.06 9.08 4.23
N LYS A 123 34.59 8.13 5.04
CA LYS A 123 33.60 7.13 4.62
C LYS A 123 32.26 7.78 4.23
N ASP A 124 31.78 8.74 5.02
CA ASP A 124 30.53 9.44 4.72
C ASP A 124 30.64 10.37 3.50
N LEU A 125 31.84 10.92 3.23
CA LEU A 125 32.14 11.69 2.03
C LEU A 125 32.16 10.80 0.78
N LEU A 126 32.85 9.66 0.84
CA LEU A 126 32.88 8.69 -0.27
C LEU A 126 31.51 8.08 -0.57
N ASN A 127 30.68 7.86 0.45
CA ASN A 127 29.33 7.33 0.29
C ASN A 127 28.32 8.39 -0.18
N GLY A 128 28.74 9.62 -0.46
CA GLY A 128 27.88 10.69 -0.95
C GLY A 128 26.89 11.23 0.09
N LYS A 129 27.10 10.95 1.39
CA LYS A 129 26.28 11.54 2.47
C LYS A 129 26.64 13.00 2.72
N ILE A 130 27.88 13.38 2.38
CA ILE A 130 28.34 14.75 2.39
C ILE A 130 28.34 15.26 0.95
N HIS A 131 27.37 16.11 0.63
CA HIS A 131 27.33 16.79 -0.67
C HIS A 131 28.42 17.85 -0.71
N VAL A 132 29.38 17.66 -1.61
CA VAL A 132 30.41 18.65 -1.95
C VAL A 132 30.06 19.14 -3.35
N ASP A 133 29.43 20.32 -3.44
CA ASP A 133 29.20 20.95 -4.74
C ASP A 133 30.54 21.45 -5.27
N LEU A 134 31.10 20.70 -6.22
CA LEU A 134 32.34 21.05 -6.95
C LEU A 134 32.04 21.79 -8.27
N ASN A 135 30.84 22.36 -8.41
CA ASN A 135 30.49 23.14 -9.58
C ASN A 135 30.99 24.58 -9.42
N SER A 136 32.27 24.78 -9.73
CA SER A 136 32.78 26.10 -10.08
C SER A 136 32.87 26.21 -11.61
N SER A 137 31.73 26.44 -12.24
CA SER A 137 31.62 27.42 -13.31
C SER A 137 30.16 27.63 -13.57
N ASP A 138 29.83 28.91 -13.64
CA ASP A 138 28.59 29.46 -14.13
C ASP A 138 27.41 29.49 -13.16
N GLN A 139 27.15 30.75 -12.80
CA GLN A 139 25.89 31.31 -12.34
C GLN A 139 25.68 31.23 -10.83
N ALA A 140 26.02 32.38 -10.24
CA ALA A 140 25.54 32.82 -8.96
C ALA A 140 24.04 32.55 -8.82
N GLU A 141 23.67 31.80 -7.78
CA GLU A 141 22.79 32.24 -6.71
C GLU A 141 22.64 31.09 -5.69
N GLU A 142 23.14 31.35 -4.47
CA GLU A 142 22.69 30.77 -3.19
C GLU A 142 22.67 29.23 -3.06
N SER A 143 23.58 28.57 -2.32
CA SER A 143 23.47 28.52 -0.85
C SER A 143 24.74 28.01 -0.15
N LEU A 144 25.92 28.31 -0.68
CA LEU A 144 27.14 28.33 0.14
C LEU A 144 27.44 29.80 0.41
N LEU A 145 27.33 30.23 1.68
CA LEU A 145 27.81 31.52 2.16
C LEU A 145 29.33 31.60 2.00
N VAL A 146 29.78 31.67 0.74
CA VAL A 146 31.13 32.04 0.34
C VAL A 146 31.18 33.54 0.49
N ASN A 147 31.37 33.97 1.73
CA ASN A 147 31.84 35.31 1.99
C ASN A 147 33.19 35.43 1.25
N ARG A 148 33.28 36.33 0.27
CA ARG A 148 34.41 36.43 -0.69
C ARG A 148 35.78 36.69 -0.04
N ASN A 149 35.83 36.87 1.29
CA ASN A 149 37.04 37.05 2.10
C ASN A 149 37.32 35.93 3.12
N ASN A 150 36.56 34.81 3.13
CA ASN A 150 36.72 33.80 4.18
C ASN A 150 37.78 32.74 3.85
N LEU A 151 38.81 32.66 4.71
CA LEU A 151 39.91 31.67 4.73
C LEU A 151 39.47 30.22 5.03
N TYR A 152 38.16 29.95 5.12
CA TYR A 152 37.63 28.66 5.53
C TYR A 152 36.26 28.34 4.91
N LEU A 153 36.03 27.06 4.65
CA LEU A 153 34.74 26.47 4.31
C LEU A 153 34.05 25.99 5.59
N LYS A 154 32.80 26.38 5.79
CA LYS A 154 31.96 25.90 6.91
C LYS A 154 30.97 24.88 6.37
N TYR A 155 30.99 23.67 6.92
CA TYR A 155 30.09 22.59 6.55
C TYR A 155 29.36 22.03 7.78
N THR A 156 28.06 21.76 7.67
CA THR A 156 27.28 21.11 8.73
C THR A 156 27.04 19.64 8.39
N TRP A 157 27.77 18.75 9.05
CA TRP A 157 27.69 17.30 8.88
C TRP A 157 26.62 16.69 9.77
N PHE A 158 25.54 16.18 9.17
CA PHE A 158 24.49 15.44 9.87
C PHE A 158 24.85 13.95 9.93
N LYS A 159 25.13 13.44 11.13
CA LYS A 159 25.68 12.09 11.36
C LYS A 159 24.63 10.98 11.40
N PHE A 160 23.37 11.32 11.73
CA PHE A 160 22.33 10.33 12.04
C PHE A 160 21.44 9.96 10.84
N PHE A 161 21.34 10.83 9.83
CA PHE A 161 20.37 10.66 8.75
C PHE A 161 21.03 10.63 7.38
N ASP A 162 21.07 9.46 6.78
CA ASP A 162 21.33 9.33 5.35
C ASP A 162 20.03 9.64 4.59
N TRP A 163 19.91 10.88 4.12
CA TRP A 163 18.72 11.34 3.38
C TRP A 163 18.48 10.53 2.12
N THR A 164 19.50 9.85 1.57
CA THR A 164 19.33 8.98 0.39
C THR A 164 18.42 7.78 0.68
N ILE A 165 18.51 7.21 1.89
CA ILE A 165 17.65 6.10 2.34
C ILE A 165 16.20 6.57 2.41
N PHE A 166 15.96 7.77 2.97
CA PHE A 166 14.63 8.36 3.02
C PHE A 166 14.10 8.74 1.65
N LYS A 167 14.93 9.25 0.73
CA LYS A 167 14.53 9.53 -0.66
C LYS A 167 14.03 8.26 -1.35
N SER A 168 14.63 7.09 -1.05
CA SER A 168 14.16 5.78 -1.52
C SER A 168 12.83 5.37 -0.87
N ILE A 169 12.66 5.62 0.44
CA ILE A 169 11.42 5.32 1.19
C ILE A 169 10.27 6.24 0.74
N PHE A 170 10.55 7.51 0.44
CA PHE A 170 9.57 8.47 -0.05
C PHE A 170 9.25 8.27 -1.53
N ASN A 171 10.22 7.94 -2.40
CA ASN A 171 9.93 7.62 -3.80
C ASN A 171 9.22 6.27 -3.99
N SER A 172 9.27 5.36 -3.01
CA SER A 172 8.47 4.13 -3.01
C SER A 172 7.00 4.33 -2.59
N GLN A 173 6.57 5.56 -2.29
CA GLN A 173 5.18 5.90 -1.96
C GLN A 173 4.20 5.82 -3.14
N LYS A 174 4.59 5.29 -4.31
CA LYS A 174 3.60 4.74 -5.27
C LYS A 174 2.83 3.54 -4.70
N ILE A 175 3.22 2.99 -3.55
CA ILE A 175 2.56 1.84 -2.89
C ILE A 175 1.89 2.26 -1.57
N HIS A 176 1.28 3.44 -1.50
CA HIS A 176 0.22 3.66 -0.52
C HIS A 176 -1.12 3.37 -1.20
N ASN A 177 -1.44 2.08 -1.32
CA ASN A 177 -2.78 1.61 -1.64
C ASN A 177 -3.70 1.91 -0.44
N SER A 178 -4.08 3.18 -0.22
CA SER A 178 -5.39 3.44 0.36
C SER A 178 -6.38 3.06 -0.74
N ILE A 179 -6.76 1.78 -0.78
CA ILE A 179 -7.95 1.39 -1.49
C ILE A 179 -9.07 2.05 -0.69
N ASP A 180 -9.41 3.28 -1.09
CA ASP A 180 -10.52 4.01 -0.49
C ASP A 180 -11.75 3.14 -0.68
N TYR A 181 -12.16 2.55 0.44
CA TYR A 181 -13.37 1.76 0.56
C TYR A 181 -14.52 2.76 0.66
N SER A 182 -14.81 3.46 -0.44
CA SER A 182 -16.08 4.16 -0.54
C SER A 182 -17.15 3.10 -0.76
N ASN A 183 -17.98 2.89 0.26
CA ASN A 183 -19.25 2.14 0.18
C ASN A 183 -20.27 2.80 -0.77
N GLU A 184 -19.87 3.90 -1.41
CA GLU A 184 -20.67 4.70 -2.30
C GLU A 184 -20.67 4.02 -3.67
N ASN A 185 -21.79 3.37 -3.98
CA ASN A 185 -22.12 2.72 -5.24
C ASN A 185 -21.69 1.25 -5.37
N ILE A 186 -22.12 0.40 -4.43
CA ILE A 186 -22.49 -0.97 -4.81
C ILE A 186 -23.65 -0.83 -5.79
N ASN A 187 -23.35 -0.77 -7.10
CA ASN A 187 -24.35 -0.84 -8.15
C ASN A 187 -25.20 -2.08 -7.87
N LYS A 188 -26.53 -1.89 -7.81
CA LYS A 188 -27.52 -2.90 -7.39
C LYS A 188 -27.48 -4.20 -8.22
N ASN A 189 -26.79 -4.17 -9.37
CA ASN A 189 -26.67 -5.28 -10.32
C ASN A 189 -25.34 -6.06 -10.17
N THR A 190 -24.48 -5.70 -9.21
CA THR A 190 -23.17 -6.33 -9.05
C THR A 190 -23.21 -7.48 -8.04
N LEU A 191 -22.45 -8.53 -8.33
CA LEU A 191 -22.25 -9.68 -7.45
C LEU A 191 -21.68 -9.22 -6.10
N PRO A 192 -22.40 -9.42 -4.97
CA PRO A 192 -21.88 -9.08 -3.66
C PRO A 192 -20.83 -10.10 -3.20
N LEU A 193 -19.78 -9.60 -2.57
CA LEU A 193 -18.70 -10.37 -1.96
C LEU A 193 -18.50 -9.91 -0.52
N PHE A 194 -18.02 -10.77 0.36
CA PHE A 194 -17.83 -10.46 1.77
C PHE A 194 -16.37 -10.61 2.17
N MET A 195 -15.88 -9.72 3.01
CA MET A 195 -14.50 -9.73 3.49
C MET A 195 -14.41 -9.22 4.91
N LEU A 196 -13.34 -9.61 5.60
CA LEU A 196 -13.05 -9.14 6.95
C LEU A 196 -12.09 -7.96 6.91
N ILE A 197 -12.45 -6.91 7.65
CA ILE A 197 -11.58 -5.76 7.90
C ILE A 197 -11.39 -5.57 9.40
N ASN A 198 -10.29 -4.93 9.78
CA ASN A 198 -10.12 -4.43 11.14
C ASN A 198 -10.78 -3.06 11.34
N SER A 199 -10.69 -2.54 12.57
CA SER A 199 -11.15 -1.20 12.95
C SER A 199 -10.49 -0.04 12.19
N ASN A 200 -9.36 -0.27 11.53
CA ASN A 200 -8.66 0.71 10.69
C ASN A 200 -9.02 0.57 9.20
N HIS A 201 -10.04 -0.21 8.85
CA HIS A 201 -10.45 -0.51 7.48
C HIS A 201 -9.38 -1.22 6.63
N GLN A 202 -8.49 -1.97 7.28
CA GLN A 202 -7.49 -2.78 6.60
C GLN A 202 -8.02 -4.20 6.45
N LEU A 203 -7.83 -4.78 5.26
CA LEU A 203 -8.21 -6.15 4.95
C LEU A 203 -7.34 -7.13 5.73
N ILE A 204 -7.96 -8.17 6.28
CA ILE A 204 -7.26 -9.23 7.00
C ILE A 204 -6.69 -10.24 6.00
N LEU A 205 -5.38 -10.47 6.08
CA LEU A 205 -4.66 -11.44 5.26
C LEU A 205 -4.22 -12.62 6.13
N ALA A 206 -4.35 -13.83 5.60
CA ALA A 206 -3.75 -15.04 6.14
C ALA A 206 -2.31 -15.19 5.63
N GLU A 207 -1.46 -15.86 6.39
CA GLU A 207 -0.15 -16.30 5.91
C GLU A 207 -0.34 -17.51 4.98
N SER A 208 0.42 -17.57 3.88
CA SER A 208 0.35 -18.71 2.97
C SER A 208 1.05 -19.94 3.56
N SER A 209 0.50 -21.12 3.30
CA SER A 209 1.08 -22.41 3.70
C SER A 209 2.39 -22.73 2.99
N ASP A 210 2.66 -22.08 1.85
CA ASP A 210 3.84 -22.32 1.01
C ASP A 210 5.13 -21.74 1.63
N ARG A 211 5.04 -21.14 2.82
CA ARG A 211 6.18 -20.74 3.64
C ARG A 211 6.80 -21.97 4.33
N SER A 212 7.45 -22.82 3.57
CA SER A 212 8.41 -23.77 4.12
C SER A 212 9.61 -23.00 4.72
N TYR A 213 9.73 -23.07 6.05
CA TYR A 213 10.95 -22.96 6.85
C TYR A 213 12.14 -22.22 6.20
N ASN A 214 12.16 -20.89 6.26
CA ASN A 214 13.42 -20.14 6.19
C ASN A 214 13.31 -18.87 7.02
N HIS A 215 13.21 -19.08 8.33
CA HIS A 215 13.31 -18.02 9.34
C HIS A 215 14.80 -17.73 9.63
N GLY A 216 15.54 -17.33 8.58
CA GLY A 216 16.82 -16.64 8.74
C GLY A 216 16.57 -15.15 8.87
N ILE A 217 17.19 -14.52 9.88
CA ILE A 217 17.04 -13.12 10.34
C ILE A 217 17.34 -12.04 9.24
N ILE A 218 17.57 -12.43 7.99
CA ILE A 218 18.03 -11.56 6.89
C ILE A 218 16.95 -11.33 5.80
N SER A 219 15.71 -11.83 5.96
CA SER A 219 14.76 -11.91 4.83
C SER A 219 14.01 -10.63 4.41
N ASN A 220 14.11 -9.50 5.14
CA ASN A 220 13.35 -8.30 4.74
C ASN A 220 14.07 -7.37 3.74
N TYR A 221 15.40 -7.39 3.67
CA TYR A 221 16.14 -6.51 2.74
C TYR A 221 16.32 -7.13 1.33
N ASN A 222 16.19 -8.45 1.20
CA ASN A 222 16.37 -9.17 -0.07
C ASN A 222 15.08 -9.49 -0.82
N LEU A 223 13.93 -8.93 -0.40
CA LEU A 223 12.63 -9.15 -1.07
C LEU A 223 12.66 -8.73 -2.55
N LYS A 224 13.35 -7.62 -2.90
CA LYS A 224 13.55 -7.22 -4.30
C LYS A 224 14.49 -8.13 -5.08
N PHE A 225 15.44 -8.77 -4.40
CA PHE A 225 16.42 -9.65 -5.06
C PHE A 225 15.84 -11.05 -5.29
N MET A 226 14.96 -11.52 -4.41
CA MET A 226 14.26 -12.80 -4.52
C MET A 226 13.14 -12.77 -5.58
N GLN A 227 12.50 -11.62 -5.81
CA GLN A 227 11.52 -11.44 -6.88
C GLN A 227 12.13 -11.65 -8.28
N ASN A 228 13.43 -11.35 -8.45
CA ASN A 228 14.14 -11.57 -9.71
C ASN A 228 14.50 -13.04 -9.98
N LEU A 229 14.35 -13.94 -9.00
CA LEU A 229 14.71 -15.36 -9.13
C LEU A 229 13.53 -16.25 -9.57
N GLY A 230 12.39 -15.66 -9.96
CA GLY A 230 11.26 -16.40 -10.53
C GLY A 230 10.50 -17.28 -9.53
N GLN A 231 10.84 -17.26 -8.25
CA GLN A 231 10.08 -17.93 -7.21
C GLN A 231 8.87 -17.09 -6.82
N ASN A 232 7.72 -17.46 -7.38
CA ASN A 232 6.41 -16.85 -7.19
C ASN A 232 5.83 -17.18 -5.78
N ASN A 233 6.63 -16.99 -4.73
CA ASN A 233 6.25 -17.35 -3.37
C ASN A 233 5.33 -16.26 -2.80
N ARG A 234 4.03 -16.42 -3.05
CA ARG A 234 2.99 -15.56 -2.49
C ARG A 234 3.00 -15.73 -0.98
N MET A 235 3.27 -14.67 -0.23
CA MET A 235 3.46 -14.73 1.23
C MET A 235 2.14 -14.61 2.00
N TYR A 236 1.16 -13.93 1.41
CA TYR A 236 -0.10 -13.62 2.08
C TYR A 236 -1.28 -13.94 1.17
N THR A 237 -2.38 -14.38 1.78
CA THR A 237 -3.63 -14.71 1.09
C THR A 237 -4.78 -13.91 1.68
N GLY A 238 -5.44 -13.10 0.85
CA GLY A 238 -6.69 -12.43 1.18
C GLY A 238 -7.89 -13.24 0.71
N LEU A 239 -8.87 -13.41 1.60
CA LEU A 239 -10.07 -14.21 1.32
C LEU A 239 -11.28 -13.30 1.12
N LEU A 240 -12.01 -13.54 0.03
CA LEU A 240 -13.31 -12.93 -0.24
C LEU A 240 -14.34 -14.04 -0.39
N PHE A 241 -15.49 -13.90 0.26
CA PHE A 241 -16.50 -14.94 0.32
C PHE A 241 -17.72 -14.56 -0.51
N VAL A 242 -18.30 -15.52 -1.24
CA VAL A 242 -19.59 -15.31 -1.93
C VAL A 242 -20.76 -15.39 -0.94
N ASN A 243 -20.63 -16.21 0.10
CA ASN A 243 -21.63 -16.38 1.14
C ASN A 243 -21.24 -15.61 2.41
N SER A 244 -22.18 -14.86 2.98
CA SER A 244 -21.95 -14.09 4.21
C SER A 244 -21.79 -14.98 5.44
N LYS A 245 -22.39 -16.17 5.45
CA LYS A 245 -22.27 -17.11 6.59
C LYS A 245 -20.87 -17.71 6.68
N ASP A 246 -20.31 -18.13 5.56
CA ASP A 246 -18.94 -18.67 5.51
C ASP A 246 -17.92 -17.60 5.98
N ALA A 247 -18.18 -16.33 5.65
CA ALA A 247 -17.37 -15.21 6.12
C ALA A 247 -17.53 -14.94 7.63
N LEU A 248 -18.75 -15.10 8.18
CA LEU A 248 -19.01 -15.00 9.61
C LEU A 248 -18.34 -16.13 10.39
N GLU A 249 -18.45 -17.36 9.90
CA GLU A 249 -17.77 -18.52 10.49
C GLU A 249 -16.26 -18.30 10.51
N TYR A 250 -15.69 -17.79 9.41
CA TYR A 250 -14.27 -17.42 9.37
C TYR A 250 -13.93 -16.29 10.37
N GLN A 251 -14.81 -15.32 10.56
CA GLN A 251 -14.65 -14.28 11.57
C GLN A 251 -14.60 -14.86 12.98
N GLU A 252 -15.56 -15.73 13.32
CA GLU A 252 -15.66 -16.40 14.61
C GLU A 252 -14.45 -17.30 14.87
N TYR A 253 -13.97 -18.01 13.84
CA TYR A 253 -12.74 -18.79 13.89
C TYR A 253 -11.53 -17.91 14.25
N ILE A 254 -11.31 -16.78 13.57
CA ILE A 254 -10.20 -15.88 13.90
C ILE A 254 -10.36 -15.32 15.33
N GLN A 255 -11.58 -14.95 15.72
CA GLN A 255 -11.83 -14.41 17.06
C GLN A 255 -11.54 -15.43 18.17
N SER A 256 -11.91 -16.69 17.97
CA SER A 256 -11.66 -17.77 18.93
C SER A 256 -10.17 -18.14 19.03
N GLN A 257 -9.46 -18.20 17.90
CA GLN A 257 -8.03 -18.57 17.90
C GLN A 257 -7.12 -17.48 18.46
N PHE A 258 -7.50 -16.21 18.31
CA PHE A 258 -6.63 -15.08 18.62
C PHE A 258 -7.25 -14.06 19.59
N LEU A 259 -7.88 -14.56 20.66
CA LEU A 259 -8.59 -13.76 21.68
C LEU A 259 -7.76 -12.60 22.26
N GLN A 260 -6.44 -12.78 22.41
CA GLN A 260 -5.55 -11.82 23.07
C GLN A 260 -4.81 -10.87 22.09
N SER A 261 -5.02 -11.03 20.79
CA SER A 261 -4.27 -10.26 19.79
C SER A 261 -4.78 -8.82 19.69
N THR A 262 -3.91 -7.87 20.06
CA THR A 262 -4.17 -6.43 19.86
C THR A 262 -4.38 -6.04 18.39
N ARG A 263 -3.97 -6.91 17.44
CA ARG A 263 -4.16 -6.73 15.99
C ARG A 263 -5.58 -7.07 15.51
N ILE A 264 -6.34 -7.82 16.31
CA ILE A 264 -7.66 -8.38 15.98
C ILE A 264 -8.79 -7.60 16.66
N ASN A 265 -8.45 -6.52 17.38
CA ASN A 265 -9.42 -5.63 17.99
C ASN A 265 -10.42 -5.08 16.96
N ARG A 266 -11.63 -5.65 17.04
CA ARG A 266 -12.85 -5.35 16.26
C ARG A 266 -12.73 -5.70 14.78
N LEU A 267 -12.72 -7.00 14.49
CA LEU A 267 -13.05 -7.50 13.15
C LEU A 267 -14.48 -7.11 12.78
N LYS A 268 -14.65 -6.59 11.58
CA LYS A 268 -15.95 -6.30 10.98
C LYS A 268 -16.06 -7.01 9.64
N LEU A 269 -17.17 -7.70 9.45
CA LEU A 269 -17.58 -8.22 8.16
C LEU A 269 -18.17 -7.08 7.31
N VAL A 270 -17.68 -6.93 6.09
CA VAL A 270 -18.18 -5.90 5.16
C VAL A 270 -18.50 -6.50 3.81
N ALA A 271 -19.58 -6.01 3.21
CA ALA A 271 -20.01 -6.35 1.86
C ALA A 271 -19.35 -5.43 0.84
N SER A 272 -18.71 -6.03 -0.16
CA SER A 272 -18.13 -5.40 -1.33
C SER A 272 -18.75 -5.97 -2.61
N ASN A 273 -18.16 -5.66 -3.75
CA ASN A 273 -18.62 -6.14 -5.06
C ASN A 273 -17.47 -6.81 -5.84
N ILE A 274 -17.84 -7.53 -6.89
CA ILE A 274 -16.87 -8.20 -7.78
C ILE A 274 -15.89 -7.23 -8.47
N ASN A 275 -16.29 -5.97 -8.73
CA ASN A 275 -15.37 -4.98 -9.32
C ASN A 275 -14.22 -4.64 -8.36
N PHE A 276 -14.51 -4.57 -7.05
CA PHE A 276 -13.49 -4.39 -6.03
C PHE A 276 -12.52 -5.57 -5.99
N TYR A 277 -13.02 -6.80 -6.10
CA TYR A 277 -12.16 -7.98 -6.22
C TYR A 277 -11.21 -7.90 -7.42
N TYR A 278 -11.70 -7.52 -8.60
CA TYR A 278 -10.83 -7.31 -9.75
C TYR A 278 -9.81 -6.18 -9.55
N ARG A 279 -10.17 -5.11 -8.83
CA ARG A 279 -9.22 -4.06 -8.43
C ARG A 279 -8.16 -4.56 -7.46
N LEU A 280 -8.50 -5.49 -6.57
CA LEU A 280 -7.52 -6.13 -5.68
C LEU A 280 -6.54 -6.97 -6.49
N LEU A 281 -7.04 -7.78 -7.42
CA LEU A 281 -6.20 -8.61 -8.30
C LEU A 281 -5.26 -7.79 -9.19
N SER A 282 -5.68 -6.61 -9.66
CA SER A 282 -4.84 -5.77 -10.53
C SER A 282 -3.86 -4.87 -9.77
N LYS A 283 -4.08 -4.62 -8.47
CA LYS A 283 -3.26 -3.72 -7.65
C LYS A 283 -2.48 -4.44 -6.55
N SER A 284 -2.64 -5.76 -6.41
CA SER A 284 -1.90 -6.57 -5.43
C SER A 284 -0.42 -6.56 -5.76
N SER A 285 0.42 -6.47 -4.73
CA SER A 285 1.84 -6.78 -4.88
C SER A 285 2.02 -8.27 -5.15
N ASP A 286 3.14 -8.66 -5.76
CA ASP A 286 3.47 -10.05 -6.10
C ASP A 286 3.44 -10.99 -4.87
N ASN A 287 3.51 -10.42 -3.67
CA ASN A 287 3.54 -11.16 -2.41
C ASN A 287 2.13 -11.45 -1.84
N ILE A 288 1.04 -10.96 -2.46
CA ILE A 288 -0.33 -11.12 -1.96
C ILE A 288 -1.20 -11.81 -3.02
N GLU A 289 -1.81 -12.94 -2.64
CA GLU A 289 -2.86 -13.59 -3.41
C GLU A 289 -4.24 -13.17 -2.91
N PHE A 290 -5.19 -12.95 -3.80
CA PHE A 290 -6.61 -12.86 -3.42
C PHE A 290 -7.36 -14.08 -3.95
N ARG A 291 -8.08 -14.77 -3.06
CA ARG A 291 -8.89 -15.94 -3.39
C ARG A 291 -10.36 -15.66 -3.15
N LEU A 292 -11.17 -16.06 -4.12
CA LEU A 292 -12.61 -16.13 -3.98
C LEU A 292 -12.98 -17.48 -3.36
N ILE A 293 -13.66 -17.42 -2.21
CA ILE A 293 -14.23 -18.56 -1.52
C ILE A 293 -15.69 -18.70 -1.97
N PRO A 294 -16.03 -19.79 -2.68
CA PRO A 294 -17.40 -20.03 -3.11
C PRO A 294 -18.29 -20.37 -1.92
N ASP A 295 -19.61 -20.34 -2.15
CA ASP A 295 -20.60 -20.81 -1.17
C ASP A 295 -20.41 -22.32 -0.93
N LEU A 296 -19.79 -22.66 0.21
CA LEU A 296 -19.40 -24.03 0.54
C LEU A 296 -20.63 -24.93 0.71
N LYS A 297 -21.71 -24.37 1.26
CA LYS A 297 -22.97 -25.08 1.43
C LYS A 297 -23.61 -25.36 0.07
N GLU A 298 -23.61 -24.39 -0.84
CA GLU A 298 -24.15 -24.58 -2.18
C GLU A 298 -23.36 -25.63 -2.97
N ILE A 299 -22.03 -25.64 -2.88
CA ILE A 299 -21.19 -26.66 -3.53
C ILE A 299 -21.56 -28.05 -3.00
N SER A 300 -21.64 -28.20 -1.68
CA SER A 300 -22.03 -29.48 -1.06
C SER A 300 -23.41 -29.93 -1.54
N GLN A 301 -24.40 -29.02 -1.54
CA GLN A 301 -25.74 -29.32 -2.03
C GLN A 301 -25.75 -29.65 -3.53
N LEU A 302 -24.95 -28.97 -4.35
CA LEU A 302 -24.83 -29.25 -5.77
C LEU A 302 -24.33 -30.68 -6.02
N ILE A 303 -23.24 -31.06 -5.36
CA ILE A 303 -22.58 -32.36 -5.53
C ILE A 303 -23.49 -33.50 -5.04
N TYR A 304 -24.02 -33.40 -3.83
CA TYR A 304 -24.72 -34.52 -3.19
C TYR A 304 -26.21 -34.61 -3.52
N LYS A 305 -26.87 -33.47 -3.82
CA LYS A 305 -28.33 -33.38 -3.97
C LYS A 305 -28.74 -32.90 -5.36
N HIS A 306 -28.30 -31.72 -5.80
CA HIS A 306 -28.88 -31.08 -6.97
C HIS A 306 -28.51 -31.77 -8.27
N ARG A 307 -27.25 -32.22 -8.43
CA ARG A 307 -26.77 -32.96 -9.61
C ARG A 307 -27.64 -34.16 -9.99
N LYS A 308 -28.26 -34.84 -9.02
CA LYS A 308 -29.14 -36.00 -9.26
C LYS A 308 -30.48 -35.61 -9.91
N SER A 309 -30.79 -34.31 -9.98
CA SER A 309 -32.04 -33.81 -10.53
C SER A 309 -31.98 -33.78 -12.06
N ARG A 310 -32.94 -34.45 -12.72
CA ARG A 310 -33.04 -34.53 -14.19
C ARG A 310 -33.18 -33.18 -14.90
N ASN A 311 -33.53 -32.12 -14.18
CA ASN A 311 -33.71 -30.78 -14.72
C ASN A 311 -32.41 -29.95 -14.73
N ILE A 312 -31.28 -30.53 -14.32
CA ILE A 312 -29.97 -29.87 -14.28
C ILE A 312 -29.06 -30.44 -15.37
N SER A 313 -28.35 -29.55 -16.05
CA SER A 313 -27.28 -29.85 -17.00
C SER A 313 -26.06 -29.01 -16.66
N PHE A 314 -24.87 -29.56 -16.76
CA PHE A 314 -23.63 -28.80 -16.56
C PHE A 314 -23.15 -28.21 -17.88
N ASP A 315 -22.47 -27.08 -17.80
CA ASP A 315 -21.74 -26.49 -18.91
C ASP A 315 -20.66 -27.45 -19.41
N VAL A 316 -20.38 -27.41 -20.71
CA VAL A 316 -19.40 -28.31 -21.35
C VAL A 316 -17.99 -28.00 -20.84
N ASP A 317 -17.70 -26.72 -20.63
CA ASP A 317 -16.39 -26.26 -20.16
C ASP A 317 -16.24 -26.34 -18.64
N GLN A 318 -17.25 -26.85 -17.92
CA GLN A 318 -17.20 -26.94 -16.47
C GLN A 318 -16.32 -28.10 -16.03
N ASN A 319 -15.37 -27.83 -15.12
CA ASN A 319 -14.58 -28.88 -14.50
C ASN A 319 -15.26 -29.35 -13.21
N TYR A 320 -15.76 -30.59 -13.21
CA TYR A 320 -16.45 -31.18 -12.08
C TYR A 320 -16.36 -32.70 -12.13
N SER A 321 -16.54 -33.33 -10.97
CA SER A 321 -16.65 -34.79 -10.84
C SER A 321 -17.75 -35.16 -9.85
N HIS A 322 -17.84 -36.43 -9.48
CA HIS A 322 -18.76 -36.94 -8.46
C HIS A 322 -18.49 -36.38 -7.06
N ASN A 323 -17.28 -35.90 -6.78
CA ASN A 323 -16.83 -35.45 -5.47
C ASN A 323 -16.33 -34.00 -5.44
N TYR A 324 -16.28 -33.31 -6.58
CA TYR A 324 -15.83 -31.92 -6.60
C TYR A 324 -16.55 -31.10 -7.67
N PHE A 325 -16.57 -29.78 -7.45
CA PHE A 325 -16.97 -28.78 -8.42
C PHE A 325 -15.97 -27.62 -8.33
N GLN A 326 -15.43 -27.17 -9.46
CA GLN A 326 -14.48 -26.06 -9.47
C GLN A 326 -15.21 -24.71 -9.36
N GLY A 327 -14.83 -23.91 -8.36
CA GLY A 327 -15.23 -22.50 -8.14
C GLY A 327 -16.69 -22.27 -7.74
N GLN A 328 -17.19 -21.05 -7.90
CA GLN A 328 -18.56 -20.70 -7.50
C GLN A 328 -19.58 -21.21 -8.54
N PRO A 329 -20.52 -22.10 -8.16
CA PRO A 329 -21.59 -22.51 -9.07
C PRO A 329 -22.55 -21.37 -9.34
N ILE A 330 -22.95 -21.25 -10.60
CA ILE A 330 -24.03 -20.37 -11.05
C ILE A 330 -25.08 -21.17 -11.81
N TYR A 331 -26.33 -20.75 -11.69
CA TYR A 331 -27.47 -21.42 -12.29
C TYR A 331 -28.16 -20.48 -13.29
N LEU A 332 -28.32 -20.94 -14.53
CA LEU A 332 -29.04 -20.23 -15.58
C LEU A 332 -30.26 -21.04 -16.00
N ILE A 333 -31.43 -20.39 -16.06
CA ILE A 333 -32.65 -21.03 -16.57
C ILE A 333 -32.60 -21.02 -18.10
N LYS A 334 -32.59 -22.21 -18.72
CA LYS A 334 -32.55 -22.32 -20.18
C LYS A 334 -33.89 -21.90 -20.79
N PRO A 335 -33.87 -21.21 -21.96
CA PRO A 335 -35.06 -21.02 -22.78
C PRO A 335 -35.77 -22.35 -23.06
N LEU A 336 -37.09 -22.30 -23.16
CA LEU A 336 -37.89 -23.47 -23.51
C LEU A 336 -39.01 -23.10 -24.46
N ILE A 337 -39.45 -24.07 -25.27
CA ILE A 337 -40.61 -23.92 -26.13
C ILE A 337 -41.83 -24.34 -25.32
N ALA A 338 -42.81 -23.46 -25.18
CA ALA A 338 -44.04 -23.71 -24.46
C ALA A 338 -45.26 -23.42 -25.34
N LYS A 339 -46.31 -24.23 -25.17
CA LYS A 339 -47.59 -23.98 -25.81
C LYS A 339 -48.36 -22.91 -25.04
N ASN A 340 -48.76 -21.84 -25.72
CA ASN A 340 -49.71 -20.88 -25.19
C ASN A 340 -51.11 -21.54 -25.15
N ARG A 341 -51.78 -21.47 -24.00
CA ARG A 341 -53.09 -22.07 -23.74
C ARG A 341 -54.20 -21.39 -24.51
N LYS A 342 -54.08 -20.07 -24.77
CA LYS A 342 -55.07 -19.27 -25.48
C LYS A 342 -54.95 -19.44 -26.99
N SER A 343 -53.74 -19.28 -27.53
CA SER A 343 -53.51 -19.31 -28.99
C SER A 343 -53.18 -20.71 -29.53
N ASN A 344 -52.91 -21.69 -28.66
CA ASN A 344 -52.41 -23.02 -29.02
C ASN A 344 -51.10 -23.05 -29.81
N HIS A 345 -50.43 -21.92 -30.04
CA HIS A 345 -49.14 -21.85 -30.71
C HIS A 345 -47.98 -22.20 -29.77
N LEU A 346 -46.92 -22.75 -30.36
CA LEU A 346 -45.66 -23.02 -29.68
C LEU A 346 -44.78 -21.78 -29.78
N GLU A 347 -44.39 -21.24 -28.63
CA GLU A 347 -43.58 -20.04 -28.55
C GLU A 347 -42.34 -20.30 -27.69
N LYS A 348 -41.22 -19.67 -28.07
CA LYS A 348 -40.00 -19.70 -27.27
C LYS A 348 -40.14 -18.74 -26.09
N VAL A 349 -40.19 -19.28 -24.89
CA VAL A 349 -40.29 -18.53 -23.64
C VAL A 349 -38.91 -18.43 -23.01
N ASN A 350 -38.44 -17.19 -22.83
CA ASN A 350 -37.19 -16.87 -22.16
C ASN A 350 -37.49 -16.37 -20.74
N TYR A 351 -36.77 -16.88 -19.76
CA TYR A 351 -36.79 -16.32 -18.41
C TYR A 351 -36.01 -14.99 -18.39
N SER A 352 -36.64 -13.90 -17.97
CA SER A 352 -35.98 -12.61 -17.79
C SER A 352 -36.67 -11.80 -16.68
N TYR A 353 -35.92 -10.92 -16.01
CA TYR A 353 -36.50 -9.93 -15.11
C TYR A 353 -36.76 -8.64 -15.88
N SER A 354 -38.00 -8.16 -15.87
CA SER A 354 -38.33 -6.81 -16.33
C SER A 354 -38.26 -5.83 -15.16
N LEU A 355 -37.48 -4.77 -15.32
CA LEU A 355 -37.51 -3.59 -14.45
C LEU A 355 -37.96 -2.40 -15.29
N ILE A 356 -38.80 -1.55 -14.71
CA ILE A 356 -39.24 -0.31 -15.34
C ILE A 356 -38.26 0.77 -14.87
N GLU A 357 -37.43 1.25 -15.78
CA GLU A 357 -36.53 2.38 -15.56
C GLU A 357 -36.89 3.48 -16.56
N ASN A 358 -37.18 4.70 -16.08
CA ASN A 358 -37.49 5.87 -16.90
C ASN A 358 -38.56 5.60 -17.99
N HIS A 359 -39.69 4.98 -17.59
CA HIS A 359 -40.81 4.58 -18.46
C HIS A 359 -40.50 3.49 -19.50
N ASN A 360 -39.28 2.97 -19.57
CA ASN A 360 -38.89 1.87 -20.45
C ASN A 360 -38.77 0.56 -19.67
N SER A 361 -39.29 -0.53 -20.23
CA SER A 361 -39.11 -1.86 -19.66
C SER A 361 -37.75 -2.44 -20.10
N ILE A 362 -36.78 -2.47 -19.19
CA ILE A 362 -35.49 -3.10 -19.43
C ILE A 362 -35.57 -4.56 -18.98
N LYS A 363 -35.15 -5.48 -19.86
CA LYS A 363 -35.08 -6.91 -19.57
C LYS A 363 -33.67 -7.29 -19.17
N TYR A 364 -33.56 -7.99 -18.04
CA TYR A 364 -32.32 -8.51 -17.51
C TYR A 364 -32.31 -10.04 -17.52
N ASP A 365 -31.18 -10.60 -17.94
CA ASP A 365 -30.87 -12.01 -17.81
C ASP A 365 -30.39 -12.29 -16.38
N ALA A 366 -31.00 -13.29 -15.75
CA ALA A 366 -30.76 -13.59 -14.35
C ALA A 366 -29.77 -14.74 -14.19
N VAL A 367 -28.73 -14.49 -13.40
CA VAL A 367 -27.74 -15.49 -13.01
C VAL A 367 -27.89 -15.75 -11.51
N PHE A 368 -28.31 -16.95 -11.14
CA PHE A 368 -28.56 -17.29 -9.74
C PHE A 368 -27.32 -17.90 -9.11
N LEU A 369 -26.96 -17.49 -7.89
CA LEU A 369 -25.82 -18.04 -7.14
C LEU A 369 -26.18 -19.28 -6.31
N ASN A 370 -27.47 -19.59 -6.21
CA ASN A 370 -27.99 -20.70 -5.43
C ASN A 370 -29.19 -21.34 -6.13
N TYR A 371 -29.23 -22.67 -6.14
CA TYR A 371 -30.24 -23.45 -6.85
C TYR A 371 -31.67 -23.20 -6.35
N GLU A 372 -31.85 -23.08 -5.03
CA GLU A 372 -33.16 -22.85 -4.43
C GLU A 372 -33.77 -21.51 -4.87
N THR A 373 -32.94 -20.48 -4.99
CA THR A 373 -33.35 -19.16 -5.48
C THR A 373 -33.81 -19.24 -6.93
N ALA A 374 -33.13 -20.01 -7.79
CA ALA A 374 -33.55 -20.25 -9.16
C ALA A 374 -34.91 -20.96 -9.25
N LEU A 375 -35.16 -21.96 -8.39
CA LEU A 375 -36.44 -22.65 -8.36
C LEU A 375 -37.60 -21.76 -7.87
N ARG A 376 -37.38 -20.96 -6.83
CA ARG A 376 -38.39 -20.00 -6.34
C ARG A 376 -38.72 -18.95 -7.39
N ALA A 377 -37.70 -18.46 -8.09
CA ALA A 377 -37.85 -17.53 -9.19
C ALA A 377 -38.67 -18.14 -10.35
N TRP A 378 -38.40 -19.40 -10.70
CA TRP A 378 -39.19 -20.12 -11.69
C TRP A 378 -40.65 -20.32 -11.28
N TYR A 379 -40.90 -20.65 -10.00
CA TYR A 379 -42.26 -20.77 -9.49
C TYR A 379 -43.03 -19.46 -9.66
N LYS A 380 -42.41 -18.32 -9.31
CA LYS A 380 -43.01 -16.99 -9.52
C LYS A 380 -43.27 -16.71 -11.00
N PHE A 381 -42.31 -17.04 -11.87
CA PHE A 381 -42.45 -16.88 -13.32
C PHE A 381 -43.63 -17.68 -13.86
N ARG A 382 -43.81 -18.94 -13.45
CA ARG A 382 -44.97 -19.75 -13.86
C ARG A 382 -46.29 -19.13 -13.44
N ASN A 383 -46.36 -18.55 -12.25
CA ASN A 383 -47.57 -17.90 -11.75
C ASN A 383 -47.90 -16.60 -12.49
N GLN A 384 -46.90 -15.91 -13.04
CA GLN A 384 -47.09 -14.72 -13.88
C GLN A 384 -47.46 -15.08 -15.32
N TYR A 385 -46.95 -16.21 -15.83
CA TYR A 385 -47.16 -16.70 -17.19
C TYR A 385 -48.11 -17.91 -17.22
N GLN A 386 -49.28 -17.78 -16.59
CA GLN A 386 -50.28 -18.86 -16.51
C GLN A 386 -50.85 -19.28 -17.87
N ASP A 387 -50.79 -18.35 -18.83
CA ASP A 387 -51.18 -18.57 -20.22
C ASP A 387 -50.28 -19.59 -20.91
N TYR A 388 -49.10 -19.92 -20.38
CA TYR A 388 -48.20 -20.90 -20.97
C TYR A 388 -48.24 -22.24 -20.23
N LYS A 389 -48.16 -23.35 -20.97
CA LYS A 389 -47.96 -24.69 -20.41
C LYS A 389 -46.49 -24.89 -20.00
N LEU A 390 -46.09 -24.26 -18.89
CA LEU A 390 -44.73 -24.31 -18.36
C LEU A 390 -44.50 -25.53 -17.45
N PRO A 391 -43.33 -26.21 -17.55
CA PRO A 391 -43.01 -27.37 -16.72
C PRO A 391 -42.84 -27.01 -15.24
N PHE A 392 -43.09 -27.97 -14.35
CA PHE A 392 -42.97 -27.76 -12.91
C PHE A 392 -41.56 -27.35 -12.46
N LYS A 393 -40.53 -27.99 -13.03
CA LYS A 393 -39.12 -27.63 -12.84
C LYS A 393 -38.54 -27.06 -14.14
N PRO A 394 -37.74 -25.97 -14.07
CA PRO A 394 -37.07 -25.43 -15.25
C PRO A 394 -35.88 -26.31 -15.63
N LYS A 395 -35.52 -26.30 -16.92
CA LYS A 395 -34.20 -26.77 -17.36
C LYS A 395 -33.16 -25.76 -16.91
N ILE A 396 -32.20 -26.18 -16.10
CA ILE A 396 -31.15 -25.33 -15.53
C ILE A 396 -29.79 -25.75 -16.11
N GLN A 397 -29.01 -24.76 -16.53
CA GLN A 397 -27.58 -24.91 -16.81
C GLN A 397 -26.79 -24.50 -15.57
N VAL A 398 -25.84 -25.35 -15.15
CA VAL A 398 -24.87 -25.03 -14.09
C VAL A 398 -23.54 -24.71 -14.76
N SER A 399 -22.98 -23.56 -14.42
CA SER A 399 -21.66 -23.14 -14.88
C SER A 399 -20.83 -22.63 -13.71
N ASN A 400 -19.56 -22.33 -13.95
CA ASN A 400 -18.66 -21.70 -12.98
C ASN A 400 -18.66 -20.19 -13.19
N LEU A 401 -18.79 -19.43 -12.10
CA LEU A 401 -18.81 -17.98 -12.11
C LEU A 401 -17.54 -17.40 -12.76
N GLU A 402 -16.37 -17.85 -12.33
CA GLU A 402 -15.09 -17.33 -12.75
C GLU A 402 -14.90 -17.44 -14.27
N LYS A 403 -15.24 -18.60 -14.85
CA LYS A 403 -15.25 -18.86 -16.30
C LYS A 403 -16.35 -18.06 -17.01
N PHE A 404 -17.55 -18.03 -16.44
CA PHE A 404 -18.68 -17.30 -17.01
C PHE A 404 -18.36 -15.82 -17.24
N LEU A 405 -17.65 -15.18 -16.29
CA LEU A 405 -17.23 -13.78 -16.40
C LEU A 405 -16.24 -13.53 -17.56
N TYR A 406 -15.56 -14.55 -18.07
CA TYR A 406 -14.68 -14.44 -19.24
C TYR A 406 -15.37 -14.71 -20.58
N THR A 407 -16.59 -15.24 -20.57
CA THR A 407 -17.33 -15.57 -21.80
C THR A 407 -17.67 -14.33 -22.62
N ARG A 408 -17.71 -14.49 -23.95
CA ARG A 408 -18.17 -13.42 -24.87
C ARG A 408 -19.59 -12.98 -24.54
N TYR A 409 -20.45 -13.92 -24.14
CA TYR A 409 -21.83 -13.63 -23.74
C TYR A 409 -21.90 -12.65 -22.56
N TYR A 410 -21.12 -12.89 -21.49
CA TYR A 410 -21.07 -11.97 -20.36
C TYR A 410 -20.48 -10.61 -20.75
N LYS A 411 -19.35 -10.60 -21.47
CA LYS A 411 -18.68 -9.35 -21.89
C LYS A 411 -19.60 -8.44 -22.72
N ASN A 412 -20.40 -9.02 -23.62
CA ASN A 412 -21.29 -8.27 -24.50
C ASN A 412 -22.59 -7.82 -23.80
N ASN A 413 -23.01 -8.52 -22.74
CA ASN A 413 -24.29 -8.29 -22.07
C ASN A 413 -24.14 -7.89 -20.59
N LYS A 414 -22.97 -7.38 -20.18
CA LYS A 414 -22.65 -7.10 -18.77
C LYS A 414 -23.72 -6.25 -18.08
N ASP A 415 -24.23 -5.23 -18.76
CA ASP A 415 -25.22 -4.29 -18.21
C ASP A 415 -26.64 -4.85 -18.20
N LYS A 416 -26.88 -5.98 -18.89
CA LYS A 416 -28.17 -6.68 -18.96
C LYS A 416 -28.18 -7.96 -18.12
N ILE A 417 -27.13 -8.23 -17.36
CA ILE A 417 -27.04 -9.40 -16.49
C ILE A 417 -27.15 -8.96 -15.03
N ILE A 418 -28.00 -9.65 -14.27
CA ILE A 418 -28.11 -9.46 -12.83
C ILE A 418 -27.72 -10.74 -12.09
N PHE A 419 -26.89 -10.59 -11.07
CA PHE A 419 -26.55 -11.68 -10.16
C PHE A 419 -27.54 -11.70 -9.00
N LEU A 420 -28.16 -12.84 -8.79
CA LEU A 420 -29.15 -13.05 -7.74
C LEU A 420 -28.55 -13.94 -6.64
N PRO A 421 -28.17 -13.34 -5.49
CA PRO A 421 -27.63 -14.10 -4.38
C PRO A 421 -28.73 -14.88 -3.65
N SER A 422 -28.34 -15.70 -2.68
CA SER A 422 -29.30 -16.37 -1.81
C SER A 422 -30.16 -15.35 -1.05
N ALA A 423 -31.37 -15.74 -0.67
CA ALA A 423 -32.26 -14.89 0.14
C ALA A 423 -31.61 -14.43 1.45
N GLN A 424 -30.79 -15.29 2.06
CA GLN A 424 -30.06 -15.00 3.31
C GLN A 424 -28.99 -13.93 3.07
N THR A 425 -28.20 -14.09 2.01
CA THR A 425 -27.19 -13.12 1.59
C THR A 425 -27.82 -11.76 1.26
N TYR A 426 -28.95 -11.76 0.55
CA TYR A 426 -29.67 -10.53 0.24
C TYR A 426 -30.17 -9.83 1.51
N GLN A 427 -30.74 -10.58 2.46
CA GLN A 427 -31.18 -10.03 3.74
C GLN A 427 -30.03 -9.44 4.54
N PHE A 428 -28.88 -10.13 4.59
CA PHE A 428 -27.67 -9.65 5.25
C PHE A 428 -27.17 -8.32 4.65
N ILE A 429 -27.14 -8.21 3.32
CA ILE A 429 -26.77 -6.96 2.64
C ILE A 429 -27.78 -5.86 2.97
N LYS A 430 -29.08 -6.17 2.94
CA LYS A 430 -30.13 -5.20 3.23
C LYS A 430 -30.04 -4.68 4.66
N THR A 431 -29.79 -5.54 5.65
CA THR A 431 -29.63 -5.10 7.05
C THR A 431 -28.35 -4.30 7.23
N ASN A 432 -27.22 -4.76 6.69
CA ASN A 432 -25.91 -4.13 6.95
C ASN A 432 -25.64 -2.88 6.11
N SER A 433 -26.21 -2.76 4.91
CA SER A 433 -26.11 -1.53 4.09
C SER A 433 -26.86 -0.34 4.69
N LEU A 434 -27.85 -0.58 5.57
CA LEU A 434 -28.54 0.48 6.31
C LEU A 434 -27.65 1.08 7.41
N PHE A 435 -26.67 0.33 7.93
CA PHE A 435 -25.81 0.77 9.03
C PHE A 435 -24.61 1.63 8.60
N ASP A 436 -24.21 1.62 7.32
CA ASP A 436 -23.00 2.31 6.84
C ASP A 436 -23.25 3.61 6.06
N LYS A 437 -24.51 4.03 5.85
CA LYS A 437 -24.85 5.27 5.13
C LYS A 437 -24.58 6.58 5.90
N HIS A 438 -24.16 6.51 7.17
CA HIS A 438 -24.12 7.69 8.06
C HIS A 438 -22.74 8.18 8.48
N LYS A 439 -21.64 7.77 7.83
CA LYS A 439 -20.34 8.39 8.12
C LYS A 439 -19.65 8.83 6.84
N PRO A 440 -19.84 10.10 6.41
CA PRO A 440 -18.98 10.66 5.39
C PRO A 440 -17.53 10.54 5.87
N PHE A 441 -16.68 9.96 5.03
CA PHE A 441 -15.23 9.91 5.20
C PHE A 441 -14.67 11.34 5.14
N GLY A 442 -14.78 12.08 6.24
CA GLY A 442 -14.21 13.42 6.34
C GLY A 442 -12.69 13.36 6.52
N TYR A 443 -11.98 14.38 6.03
CA TYR A 443 -10.53 14.58 6.20
C TYR A 443 -10.04 14.36 7.65
N LYS A 444 -10.89 14.66 8.66
CA LYS A 444 -10.63 14.40 10.09
C LYS A 444 -10.42 12.91 10.40
N GLN A 445 -11.12 11.99 9.73
CA GLN A 445 -10.97 10.55 9.89
C GLN A 445 -9.61 10.09 9.35
N ASN A 446 -9.16 10.66 8.23
CA ASN A 446 -7.89 10.31 7.61
C ASN A 446 -6.69 10.76 8.47
N VAL A 447 -6.78 11.95 9.07
CA VAL A 447 -5.79 12.42 10.06
C VAL A 447 -5.80 11.53 11.31
N LYS A 448 -6.99 11.17 11.83
CA LYS A 448 -7.12 10.27 12.98
C LYS A 448 -6.50 8.90 12.70
N ASN A 449 -6.69 8.35 11.50
CA ASN A 449 -6.11 7.08 11.08
C ASN A 449 -4.58 7.18 10.97
N LYS A 450 -4.03 8.28 10.44
CA LYS A 450 -2.58 8.53 10.40
C LYS A 450 -1.97 8.63 11.80
N VAL A 451 -2.62 9.33 12.73
CA VAL A 451 -2.17 9.44 14.12
C VAL A 451 -2.23 8.09 14.84
N LEU A 452 -3.29 7.30 14.62
CA LEU A 452 -3.38 5.93 15.15
C LEU A 452 -2.29 5.02 14.57
N HIS A 453 -1.95 5.18 13.29
CA HIS A 453 -0.86 4.47 12.66
C HIS A 453 0.50 4.82 13.29
N PHE A 454 0.77 6.11 13.49
CA PHE A 454 1.99 6.55 14.19
C PHE A 454 2.04 6.03 15.62
N LYS A 455 0.93 6.10 16.37
CA LYS A 455 0.85 5.57 17.74
C LYS A 455 1.17 4.07 17.77
N THR A 456 0.58 3.29 16.86
CA THR A 456 0.84 1.85 16.80
C THR A 456 2.28 1.54 16.38
N LEU A 457 2.88 2.32 15.48
CA LEU A 457 4.28 2.20 15.09
C LEU A 457 5.22 2.48 16.28
N PHE A 458 4.99 3.55 17.04
CA PHE A 458 5.75 3.84 18.26
C PHE A 458 5.58 2.76 19.32
N CYS A 459 4.37 2.27 19.55
CA CYS A 459 4.14 1.14 20.46
C CYS A 459 4.87 -0.11 19.98
N ARG A 460 4.92 -0.39 18.67
CA ARG A 460 5.65 -1.51 18.10
C ARG A 460 7.16 -1.35 18.25
N ILE A 461 7.72 -0.17 18.01
CA ILE A 461 9.15 0.10 18.22
C ILE A 461 9.46 -0.09 19.70
N PHE A 462 8.68 0.51 20.58
CA PHE A 462 8.86 0.39 22.02
C PHE A 462 8.77 -1.08 22.47
N TRP A 463 7.73 -1.80 22.06
CA TRP A 463 7.60 -3.23 22.34
C TRP A 463 8.74 -4.05 21.74
N SER A 464 9.18 -3.79 20.51
CA SER A 464 10.31 -4.52 19.93
C SER A 464 11.63 -4.28 20.68
N LEU A 465 11.79 -3.10 21.29
CA LEU A 465 12.94 -2.76 22.10
C LEU A 465 12.85 -3.33 23.53
N THR A 466 11.64 -3.42 24.09
CA THR A 466 11.40 -3.91 25.45
C THR A 466 11.17 -5.41 25.52
N SER A 467 10.61 -6.03 24.48
CA SER A 467 10.36 -7.47 24.39
C SER A 467 11.58 -8.16 23.79
N ARG A 468 12.67 -8.24 24.58
CA ARG A 468 13.77 -9.17 24.31
C ARG A 468 13.30 -10.58 24.66
N GLN A 469 12.49 -11.18 23.79
CA GLN A 469 12.38 -12.62 23.51
C GLN A 469 11.11 -12.86 22.66
N PRO A 470 11.18 -13.66 21.57
CA PRO A 470 9.99 -14.32 21.10
C PRO A 470 9.51 -15.25 22.22
N ILE A 471 8.21 -15.22 22.51
CA ILE A 471 7.58 -16.26 23.32
C ILE A 471 7.73 -17.53 22.47
N ASN A 472 8.63 -18.44 22.87
CA ASN A 472 8.67 -19.78 22.31
C ASN A 472 7.28 -20.39 22.50
N TRP A 473 6.62 -20.72 21.39
CA TRP A 473 5.45 -21.60 21.37
C TRP A 473 5.91 -23.03 21.28
#